data_AF-A0A1H2T6T8-F1
#
_entry.id   AF-A0A1H2T6T8-F1
#
_cell.length_a   1.000
_cell.length_b   1.000
_cell.length_c   1.000
_cell.angle_alpha   90.00
_cell.angle_beta   90.00
_cell.angle_gamma   90.00
#
_symmetry.space_group_name_H-M   'P 1'
#
loop_
_entity.id
_entity.type
_entity.pdbx_description
1 polymer ?
#
loop_
_entity_poly.entity_id
_entity_poly.type
_entity_poly.pdbx_seq_one_letter_code
_entity_poly.pdbx_strand_id
1 'polypeptide(L)'
;METRVSRMKRIRRERRVRNLKYLIIIFTLFILYYGIKMVNDYIIYLDYLERPIIFDLDLKDGKLYLFGESYLIDLKILKRSE
;
A
#
# COMPACT_ATOMS: atom_id res chain seq x y z
N MET A 1 -14.15 -17.79 -38.67
CA MET A 1 -14.63 -18.36 -37.39
C MET A 1 -13.49 -18.34 -36.39
N GLU A 2 -13.57 -17.55 -35.32
CA GLU A 2 -12.56 -17.64 -34.25
C GLU A 2 -12.68 -19.01 -33.57
N THR A 3 -11.60 -19.79 -33.58
CA THR A 3 -11.56 -21.09 -32.89
C THR A 3 -11.55 -20.87 -31.37
N ARG A 4 -12.21 -21.78 -30.62
CA ARG A 4 -12.29 -21.72 -29.14
C ARG A 4 -10.91 -21.56 -28.47
N VAL A 5 -9.87 -22.10 -29.13
CA VAL A 5 -8.47 -22.03 -28.71
C VAL A 5 -7.89 -20.61 -28.78
N SER A 6 -8.21 -19.81 -29.79
CA SER A 6 -7.69 -18.43 -29.90
C SER A 6 -8.31 -17.51 -28.85
N ARG A 7 -9.60 -17.68 -28.53
CA ARG A 7 -10.30 -16.97 -27.45
C ARG A 7 -9.70 -17.27 -26.07
N MET A 8 -9.39 -18.53 -25.77
CA MET A 8 -8.74 -18.89 -24.49
C MET A 8 -7.33 -18.30 -24.36
N LYS A 9 -6.54 -18.25 -25.44
CA LYS A 9 -5.20 -17.62 -25.42
C LYS A 9 -5.28 -16.11 -25.12
N ARG A 10 -6.28 -15.41 -25.67
CA ARG A 10 -6.51 -13.98 -25.42
C ARG A 10 -6.87 -13.71 -23.96
N ILE A 11 -7.82 -14.46 -23.39
CA ILE A 11 -8.23 -14.33 -21.98
C ILE A 11 -7.05 -14.56 -21.03
N ARG A 12 -6.20 -15.56 -21.30
CA ARG A 12 -4.98 -15.81 -20.50
C ARG A 12 -3.96 -14.67 -20.60
N ARG A 13 -3.89 -13.96 -21.73
CA ARG A 13 -3.00 -12.79 -21.89
C ARG A 13 -3.52 -11.60 -21.10
N GLU A 14 -4.82 -11.32 -21.19
CA GLU A 14 -5.46 -10.21 -20.48
C GLU A 14 -5.41 -10.40 -18.95
N ARG A 15 -5.60 -11.63 -18.45
CA ARG A 15 -5.41 -11.93 -17.01
C ARG A 15 -3.97 -11.68 -16.54
N ARG A 16 -2.97 -12.08 -17.32
CA ARG A 16 -1.55 -11.86 -16.97
C ARG A 16 -1.23 -10.38 -16.85
N VAL A 17 -1.67 -9.56 -17.80
CA VAL A 17 -1.46 -8.10 -17.77
C VAL A 17 -2.15 -7.48 -16.55
N ARG A 18 -3.38 -7.92 -16.24
CA ARG A 18 -4.10 -7.44 -15.05
C ARG A 18 -3.37 -7.81 -13.76
N ASN A 19 -2.90 -9.04 -13.63
CA ASN A 19 -2.16 -9.50 -12.46
C ASN A 19 -0.82 -8.76 -12.31
N LEU A 20 -0.12 -8.47 -13.41
CA LEU A 20 1.10 -7.66 -13.40
C LEU A 20 0.85 -6.25 -12.88
N LYS A 21 -0.23 -5.59 -13.32
CA LYS A 21 -0.61 -4.27 -12.78
C LYS A 21 -0.85 -4.31 -11.27
N TYR A 22 -1.57 -5.32 -10.78
CA TYR A 22 -1.79 -5.50 -9.35
C TYR A 22 -0.48 -5.78 -8.59
N LEU A 23 0.41 -6.60 -9.15
CA LEU A 23 1.70 -6.93 -8.55
C LEU A 23 2.57 -5.69 -8.42
N ILE A 24 2.60 -4.82 -9.43
CA ILE A 24 3.32 -3.53 -9.36
C ILE A 24 2.79 -2.67 -8.22
N ILE A 25 1.46 -2.54 -8.08
CA ILE A 25 0.85 -1.75 -7.00
C ILE A 25 1.24 -2.31 -5.62
N ILE A 26 1.13 -3.63 -5.43
CA ILE A 26 1.51 -4.29 -4.18
C ILE A 26 2.99 -4.09 -3.89
N PHE A 27 3.84 -4.21 -4.91
CA PHE A 27 5.29 -4.05 -4.77
C PHE A 27 5.66 -2.61 -4.37
N THR A 28 5.02 -1.61 -4.98
CA THR A 28 5.20 -0.21 -4.58
C THR A 28 4.78 0.02 -3.13
N LEU A 29 3.64 -0.53 -2.69
CA LEU A 29 3.21 -0.44 -1.29
C LEU A 29 4.19 -1.14 -0.34
N PHE A 30 4.77 -2.26 -0.77
CA PHE A 30 5.76 -2.98 0.02
C PHE A 30 7.07 -2.19 0.19
N ILE A 31 7.57 -1.58 -0.89
CA ILE A 31 8.75 -0.70 -0.84
C ILE A 31 8.48 0.49 0.10
N LEU A 32 7.31 1.13 -0.03
CA LEU A 32 6.91 2.25 0.82
C LEU A 32 6.92 1.84 2.30
N TYR A 33 6.27 0.74 2.63
CA TYR A 33 6.22 0.20 4.01
C TYR A 33 7.62 -0.11 4.55
N TYR A 34 8.47 -0.76 3.75
CA TYR A 34 9.81 -1.12 4.16
C TYR A 34 10.70 0.11 4.37
N GLY A 35 10.61 1.10 3.47
CA GLY A 35 11.37 2.35 3.58
C GLY A 35 11.00 3.10 4.85
N ILE A 36 9.70 3.25 5.12
CA ILE A 36 9.19 3.86 6.35
C ILE A 36 9.71 3.14 7.59
N LYS A 37 9.62 1.81 7.62
CA LYS A 37 10.10 1.00 8.76
C LYS A 37 11.60 1.18 8.98
N MET A 38 12.40 1.17 7.91
CA MET A 38 13.85 1.34 8.00
C MET A 38 14.23 2.71 8.57
N VAL A 39 13.54 3.78 8.15
CA VAL A 39 13.75 5.12 8.74
C VAL A 39 13.34 5.12 10.21
N ASN A 40 12.23 4.46 10.57
CA ASN A 40 11.76 4.36 11.96
C ASN A 40 12.80 3.68 12.86
N ASP A 41 13.33 2.53 12.43
CA ASP A 41 14.37 1.79 13.15
C ASP A 41 15.67 2.62 13.29
N TYR A 42 16.02 3.40 12.27
CA TYR A 42 17.21 4.26 12.29
C TYR A 42 17.06 5.47 13.23
N ILE A 43 15.87 6.08 13.31
CA ILE A 43 15.61 7.17 14.27
C ILE A 43 15.64 6.65 15.72
N ILE A 44 15.07 5.46 15.97
CA ILE A 44 15.20 4.79 17.28
C ILE A 44 16.67 4.59 17.65
N TYR A 45 17.45 4.06 16.70
CA TYR A 45 18.88 3.79 16.92
C TYR A 45 19.67 5.07 17.26
N LEU A 46 19.30 6.21 16.67
CA LEU A 46 19.98 7.48 16.93
C LEU A 46 19.44 8.25 18.15
N ASP A 47 18.47 7.71 18.88
CA ASP A 47 17.87 8.30 20.10
C ASP A 47 17.39 9.76 19.92
N TYR A 48 17.04 10.14 18.68
CA TYR A 48 16.68 11.53 18.33
C TYR A 48 15.29 11.95 18.83
N LEU A 49 14.43 10.98 19.19
CA LEU A 49 13.04 11.20 19.61
C LEU A 49 12.66 10.16 20.68
N GLU A 50 12.19 10.60 21.86
CA GLU A 50 11.73 9.71 22.95
C GLU A 50 10.54 8.80 22.53
N ARG A 51 9.79 9.19 21.49
CA ARG A 51 8.71 8.41 20.88
C ARG A 51 8.78 8.49 19.35
N PRO A 52 9.67 7.72 18.71
CA PRO A 52 9.89 7.78 17.27
C PRO A 52 8.82 6.94 16.58
N ILE A 53 7.60 7.46 16.52
CA ILE A 53 6.57 6.93 15.62
C ILE A 53 6.56 7.84 14.41
N ILE A 54 7.39 7.51 13.41
CA ILE A 54 7.46 8.29 12.15
C ILE A 54 6.21 8.07 11.32
N PHE A 55 5.69 6.85 11.35
CA PHE A 55 4.51 6.45 10.61
C PHE A 55 3.89 5.23 11.30
N ASP A 56 2.67 5.36 11.79
CA ASP A 56 1.85 4.24 12.22
C ASP A 56 0.40 4.46 11.76
N LEU A 57 -0.24 3.40 11.30
CA LEU A 57 -1.57 3.45 10.72
C LEU A 57 -2.50 2.58 11.58
N ASP A 58 -3.26 3.24 12.45
CA ASP A 58 -4.31 2.57 13.21
C ASP A 58 -5.65 2.65 12.44
N LEU A 59 -5.92 1.58 11.69
CA LEU A 59 -7.17 1.43 10.95
C LEU A 59 -8.40 1.22 11.86
N LYS A 60 -8.23 0.80 13.12
CA LYS A 60 -9.36 0.61 14.04
C LYS A 60 -9.86 1.95 14.54
N ASP A 61 -8.94 2.83 14.91
CA ASP A 61 -9.25 4.17 15.42
C ASP A 61 -9.33 5.21 14.30
N GLY A 62 -8.99 4.84 13.06
CA GLY A 62 -8.93 5.76 11.93
C GLY A 62 -7.87 6.83 12.12
N LYS A 63 -6.74 6.49 12.74
CA LYS A 63 -5.67 7.42 13.06
C LYS A 63 -4.40 7.09 12.29
N LEU A 64 -3.69 8.14 11.90
CA LEU A 64 -2.39 8.11 11.30
C LEU A 64 -1.44 8.87 12.20
N TYR A 65 -0.45 8.18 12.74
CA TYR A 65 0.61 8.83 13.47
C TYR A 65 1.73 9.15 12.48
N LEU A 66 2.11 10.42 12.37
CA LEU A 66 3.25 10.87 11.56
C LEU A 66 4.17 11.73 12.40
N PHE A 67 5.46 11.38 12.45
CA PHE A 67 6.49 12.16 13.14
C PHE A 67 6.11 12.55 14.59
N GLY A 68 5.47 11.64 15.33
CA GLY A 68 5.00 11.89 16.71
C GLY A 68 3.67 12.64 16.83
N GLU A 69 3.13 13.16 15.74
CA GLU A 69 1.81 13.81 15.67
C GLU A 69 0.72 12.82 15.24
N SER A 70 -0.50 12.98 15.74
CA SER A 70 -1.63 12.12 15.36
C SER A 70 -2.63 12.85 14.47
N TYR A 71 -2.94 12.26 13.33
CA TYR A 71 -3.88 12.75 12.33
C TYR A 71 -5.07 11.79 12.24
N LEU A 72 -6.28 12.33 12.07
CA LEU A 72 -7.47 11.51 11.78
C LEU A 72 -7.57 11.25 10.28
N ILE A 73 -7.67 9.98 9.89
CA ILE A 73 -7.96 9.58 8.52
C ILE A 73 -9.47 9.43 8.36
N ASP A 74 -10.07 10.36 7.60
CA ASP A 74 -11.43 10.17 7.12
C ASP A 74 -11.43 9.30 5.84
N LEU A 75 -11.68 8.00 6.02
CA LEU A 75 -11.78 7.04 4.91
C LEU A 75 -13.02 7.26 4.03
N LYS A 76 -13.89 8.25 4.30
CA LYS A 76 -15.03 8.58 3.43
C LYS A 76 -14.61 8.93 2.00
N ILE A 77 -13.38 9.38 1.77
CA ILE A 77 -12.86 9.67 0.42
C ILE A 77 -12.71 8.40 -0.43
N LEU A 78 -12.56 7.23 0.19
CA LEU A 78 -12.46 5.93 -0.49
C LEU A 78 -13.81 5.27 -0.75
N LYS A 79 -14.93 5.88 -0.31
CA LYS A 79 -16.26 5.37 -0.68
C LYS A 79 -16.49 5.61 -2.17
N ARG A 80 -16.61 4.51 -2.90
CA ARG A 80 -17.13 4.48 -4.27
C ARG A 80 -18.52 5.12 -4.24
N SER A 81 -18.73 6.19 -5.02
CA SER A 81 -20.06 6.72 -5.26
C SER A 81 -20.87 5.62 -5.96
N GLU A 82 -21.98 5.20 -5.34
CA GLU A 82 -23.07 4.54 -6.04
C GLU A 82 -23.76 5.52 -6.99
#